data_AF-A0A0D6LWM5-F1
#
_entry.id   AF-A0A0D6LWM5-F1
#
_cell.length_a   1.000
_cell.length_b   1.000
_cell.length_c   1.000
_cell.angle_alpha   90.00
_cell.angle_beta   90.00
_cell.angle_gamma   90.00
#
_symmetry.space_group_name_H-M   'P 1'
#
loop_
_entity.id
_entity.type
_entity.pdbx_description
1 polymer ?
#
loop_
_entity_poly.entity_id
_entity_poly.type
_entity_poly.pdbx_seq_one_letter_code
_entity_poly.pdbx_strand_id
1 'polypeptide(L)'
;MTTCTSLPHDHAHLIDHRLTERASAHPLEESHGSIADGLLCGGSTATCDTLRRTVSAIEFRRESQNDISSGCVLRIERKRFDYFNQKKLLNDWKSYLEDDREAANFKQLHELPINFPPTYPWSENPDESEVMMKTRAPAWCDRVLMNANAYEVVKRGNPSYSSFGRDVCTGDHKPVALAFSLIV
;
A
#
# COMPACT_ATOMS: atom_id res chain seq x y z
N MET A 1 16.57 9.20 -5.95
CA MET A 1 15.44 8.28 -6.17
C MET A 1 15.51 7.21 -5.10
N THR A 2 14.88 7.45 -3.96
CA THR A 2 14.78 6.44 -2.90
C THR A 2 13.77 5.41 -3.39
N THR A 3 14.24 4.28 -3.88
CA THR A 3 13.36 3.15 -4.19
C THR A 3 12.75 2.72 -2.86
N CYS A 4 11.46 3.00 -2.66
CA CYS A 4 10.66 2.31 -1.66
C CYS A 4 10.86 0.82 -1.93
N THR A 5 11.64 0.17 -1.07
CA THR A 5 11.89 -1.27 -1.14
C THR A 5 10.54 -1.93 -1.26
N SER A 6 10.36 -2.64 -2.37
CA SER A 6 9.22 -3.50 -2.67
C SER A 6 8.47 -3.90 -1.41
N LEU A 7 7.30 -3.29 -1.20
CA LEU A 7 6.31 -3.77 -0.25
C LEU A 7 6.21 -5.29 -0.43
N PRO A 8 6.54 -6.08 0.60
CA PRO A 8 6.35 -7.53 0.52
C PRO A 8 4.90 -7.80 0.10
N HIS A 9 4.70 -8.80 -0.76
CA HIS A 9 3.35 -9.28 -1.11
C HIS A 9 2.47 -9.54 0.12
N ASP A 10 3.07 -9.74 1.29
CA ASP A 10 2.42 -10.02 2.57
C ASP A 10 1.53 -8.88 3.11
N HIS A 11 1.78 -7.61 2.77
CA HIS A 11 0.98 -6.48 3.32
C HIS A 11 -0.30 -6.18 2.55
N ALA A 12 -0.43 -6.66 1.31
CA ALA A 12 -1.69 -6.55 0.57
C ALA A 12 -2.83 -7.38 1.19
N HIS A 13 -2.49 -8.34 2.06
CA HIS A 13 -3.45 -9.24 2.69
C HIS A 13 -4.22 -8.66 3.89
N LEU A 14 -3.76 -7.58 4.55
CA LEU A 14 -4.50 -7.01 5.68
C LEU A 14 -5.60 -6.05 5.23
N ILE A 15 -5.31 -5.20 4.24
CA ILE A 15 -6.29 -4.32 3.62
C ILE A 15 -7.40 -5.13 2.92
N ASP A 16 -7.11 -6.40 2.59
CA ASP A 16 -7.99 -7.31 1.86
C ASP A 16 -9.36 -7.52 2.54
N HIS A 17 -9.42 -8.05 3.76
CA HIS A 17 -10.67 -8.55 4.35
C HIS A 17 -11.77 -7.49 4.48
N ARG A 18 -11.41 -6.23 4.76
CA ARG A 18 -12.38 -5.12 4.87
C ARG A 18 -12.87 -4.64 3.51
N LEU A 19 -12.00 -4.67 2.50
CA LEU A 19 -12.37 -4.28 1.14
C LEU A 19 -13.15 -5.38 0.42
N THR A 20 -13.01 -6.64 0.85
CA THR A 20 -13.51 -7.83 0.17
C THR A 20 -14.51 -8.65 1.00
N GLU A 21 -15.05 -8.10 2.10
CA GLU A 21 -15.97 -8.76 3.07
C GLU A 21 -17.16 -9.52 2.45
N ARG A 22 -17.54 -9.21 1.21
CA ARG A 22 -18.62 -9.90 0.44
C ARG A 22 -18.17 -10.35 -0.95
N ALA A 23 -16.87 -10.61 -1.11
CA ALA A 23 -16.26 -10.97 -2.37
C ALA A 23 -15.36 -12.19 -2.18
N SER A 24 -15.33 -13.05 -3.20
CA SER A 24 -14.51 -14.26 -3.21
C SER A 24 -13.25 -14.03 -4.03
N ALA A 25 -12.12 -14.59 -3.58
CA ALA A 25 -10.84 -14.53 -4.30
C ALA A 25 -10.83 -15.49 -5.49
N HIS A 26 -10.46 -14.97 -6.66
CA HIS A 26 -10.31 -15.70 -7.91
C HIS A 26 -8.89 -15.48 -8.45
N PRO A 27 -7.96 -16.43 -8.21
CA PRO A 27 -6.63 -16.38 -8.81
C PRO A 27 -6.71 -16.53 -10.32
N LEU A 28 -5.90 -15.75 -11.04
CA LEU A 28 -5.76 -15.83 -12.49
C LEU A 28 -4.37 -16.36 -12.85
N GLU A 29 -4.33 -17.42 -13.65
CA GLU A 29 -3.06 -18.03 -14.09
C GLU A 29 -2.46 -17.33 -15.31
N GLU A 30 -1.13 -17.34 -15.44
CA GLU A 30 -0.46 -16.93 -16.69
C GLU A 30 -0.84 -17.89 -17.83
N SER A 31 -1.36 -17.35 -18.94
CA SER A 31 -1.48 -18.13 -20.17
C SER A 31 -0.08 -18.42 -20.69
N HIS A 32 0.36 -19.67 -20.63
CA HIS A 32 1.63 -20.11 -21.20
C HIS A 32 1.69 -19.77 -22.70
N GLY A 33 2.26 -18.62 -23.03
CA GLY A 33 2.79 -18.35 -24.35
C GLY A 33 3.94 -19.32 -24.62
N SER A 34 3.77 -20.14 -25.66
CA SER A 34 4.76 -21.00 -26.33
C SER A 34 6.18 -21.02 -25.75
N ILE A 35 6.59 -22.16 -25.18
CA ILE A 35 8.00 -22.44 -24.86
C ILE A 35 8.73 -22.82 -26.15
N ALA A 36 9.71 -22.01 -26.54
CA ALA A 36 10.96 -22.49 -27.14
C ALA A 36 12.10 -21.47 -26.89
N ASP A 37 13.29 -22.02 -26.65
CA ASP A 37 14.58 -21.43 -26.28
C ASP A 37 14.67 -20.84 -24.86
N GLY A 38 15.40 -21.41 -23.89
CA GLY A 38 16.46 -22.40 -23.91
C GLY A 38 17.68 -21.84 -23.18
N LEU A 39 17.84 -22.17 -21.89
CA LEU A 39 19.15 -22.41 -21.26
C LEU A 39 18.93 -22.96 -19.83
N LEU A 40 19.36 -24.21 -19.63
CA LEU A 40 19.46 -24.85 -18.32
C LEU A 40 20.79 -24.47 -17.68
N CYS A 41 20.78 -24.04 -16.41
CA CYS A 41 21.92 -24.16 -15.51
C CYS A 41 21.40 -24.68 -14.17
N GLY A 42 21.86 -25.86 -13.79
CA GLY A 42 21.46 -26.58 -12.58
C GLY A 42 22.19 -26.10 -11.33
N GLY A 43 21.53 -26.29 -10.19
CA GLY A 43 22.11 -26.10 -8.86
C GLY A 43 21.03 -26.10 -7.79
N SER A 44 21.01 -27.16 -6.98
CA SER A 44 19.99 -27.54 -5.99
C SER A 44 19.56 -26.46 -5.00
N THR A 45 18.26 -26.16 -4.99
CA THR A 45 17.36 -25.87 -3.83
C THR A 45 15.94 -25.70 -4.36
N ALA A 46 15.34 -26.77 -4.90
CA ALA A 46 14.10 -26.70 -5.68
C ALA A 46 12.95 -27.47 -5.02
N THR A 47 12.41 -26.96 -3.92
CA THR A 47 11.09 -27.41 -3.43
C THR A 47 10.21 -26.29 -2.87
N CYS A 48 10.75 -25.11 -2.53
CA CYS A 48 9.94 -23.98 -2.04
C CYS A 48 9.65 -22.89 -3.10
N ASP A 49 10.43 -22.83 -4.19
CA ASP A 49 10.28 -21.77 -5.21
C ASP A 49 9.37 -22.15 -6.39
N THR A 50 9.00 -23.42 -6.55
CA THR A 50 8.17 -23.87 -7.69
C THR A 50 6.69 -23.48 -7.56
N LEU A 51 6.22 -23.20 -6.34
CA LEU A 51 4.85 -22.74 -6.07
C LEU A 51 4.64 -21.23 -6.27
N ARG A 52 5.71 -20.47 -6.54
CA ARG A 52 5.67 -18.99 -6.67
C ARG A 52 5.42 -18.46 -8.09
N ARG A 53 5.08 -19.31 -9.07
CA ARG A 53 5.22 -18.95 -10.50
C ARG A 53 3.99 -19.01 -11.41
N THR A 54 2.75 -19.13 -10.91
CA THR A 54 1.59 -19.22 -11.83
C THR A 54 0.51 -18.15 -11.65
N VAL A 55 0.41 -17.47 -10.51
CA VAL A 55 -0.65 -16.46 -10.31
C VAL A 55 -0.21 -15.09 -10.85
N SER A 56 -0.83 -14.66 -11.94
CA SER A 56 -0.60 -13.37 -12.60
C SER A 56 -1.36 -12.22 -11.95
N ALA A 57 -2.53 -12.52 -11.38
CA ALA A 57 -3.41 -11.58 -10.70
C ALA A 57 -4.35 -12.32 -9.73
N ILE A 58 -4.87 -11.60 -8.75
CA ILE A 58 -5.95 -12.05 -7.85
C ILE A 58 -7.09 -11.05 -7.99
N GLU A 59 -8.30 -11.54 -8.28
CA GLU A 59 -9.49 -10.73 -8.36
C GLU A 59 -10.49 -11.12 -7.27
N PHE A 60 -11.00 -10.14 -6.54
CA PHE A 60 -12.08 -10.30 -5.59
C PHE A 60 -13.38 -9.88 -6.23
N ARG A 61 -14.34 -10.80 -6.33
CA ARG A 61 -15.60 -10.59 -7.05
C ARG A 61 -16.79 -10.84 -6.13
N ARG A 62 -17.80 -9.95 -6.17
CA ARG A 62 -19.12 -10.24 -5.59
C ARG A 62 -19.87 -11.20 -6.48
N GLU A 63 -20.63 -12.09 -5.87
CA GLU A 63 -21.63 -12.88 -6.59
C GLU A 63 -22.73 -11.93 -7.09
N SER A 64 -22.70 -11.61 -8.40
CA SER A 64 -23.79 -10.93 -9.08
C SER A 64 -24.29 -11.83 -10.20
N GLN A 65 -25.60 -12.03 -10.30
CA GLN A 65 -26.19 -13.05 -11.18
C GLN A 65 -26.04 -12.77 -12.68
N ASN A 66 -25.66 -11.56 -13.13
CA ASN A 66 -25.87 -11.18 -14.53
C ASN A 66 -24.72 -10.43 -15.24
N ASP A 67 -23.54 -10.23 -14.65
CA ASP A 67 -22.45 -9.59 -15.40
C ASP A 67 -21.04 -9.93 -14.87
N ILE A 68 -20.23 -10.57 -15.72
CA ILE A 68 -18.86 -11.01 -15.37
C ILE A 68 -17.93 -9.79 -15.17
N SER A 69 -18.23 -8.62 -15.75
CA SER A 69 -17.45 -7.39 -15.55
C SER A 69 -17.87 -6.58 -14.32
N SER A 70 -19.13 -6.66 -13.89
CA SER A 70 -19.71 -5.73 -12.90
C SER A 70 -19.53 -6.17 -11.44
N GLY A 71 -19.00 -7.38 -11.22
CA GLY A 71 -18.77 -7.94 -9.88
C GLY A 71 -17.39 -7.69 -9.27
N CYS A 72 -16.39 -7.24 -10.03
CA CYS A 72 -15.02 -7.07 -9.53
C CYS A 72 -14.92 -5.91 -8.53
N VAL A 73 -14.50 -6.22 -7.30
CA VAL A 73 -14.34 -5.27 -6.18
C VAL A 73 -12.89 -4.81 -6.07
N LEU A 74 -11.95 -5.74 -6.22
CA LEU A 74 -10.53 -5.48 -6.10
C LEU A 74 -9.78 -6.39 -7.05
N ARG A 75 -8.85 -5.84 -7.83
CA ARG A 75 -7.85 -6.62 -8.58
C ARG A 75 -6.45 -6.24 -8.12
N ILE A 76 -5.66 -7.25 -7.77
CA ILE A 76 -4.27 -7.11 -7.37
C ILE A 76 -3.41 -7.86 -8.40
N GLU A 77 -2.45 -7.17 -8.98
CA GLU A 77 -1.45 -7.76 -9.87
C GLU A 77 -0.13 -7.00 -9.77
N ARG A 78 0.89 -7.43 -10.51
CA ARG A 78 2.17 -6.73 -10.54
C ARG A 78 1.98 -5.28 -11.02
N LYS A 79 2.26 -4.33 -10.12
CA LYS A 79 2.07 -2.88 -10.34
C LYS A 79 0.62 -2.46 -10.62
N ARG A 80 -0.36 -3.21 -10.12
CA ARG A 80 -1.75 -2.74 -10.09
C ARG A 80 -2.50 -3.17 -8.84
N PHE A 81 -3.29 -2.21 -8.38
CA PHE A 81 -4.21 -2.26 -7.26
C PHE A 81 -5.46 -1.48 -7.69
N ASP A 82 -6.43 -2.21 -8.24
CA ASP A 82 -7.61 -1.64 -8.86
C ASP A 82 -8.83 -1.91 -7.98
N TYR A 83 -9.08 -0.99 -7.04
CA TYR A 83 -10.29 -1.02 -6.22
C TYR A 83 -11.43 -0.26 -6.90
N PHE A 84 -12.64 -0.87 -6.90
CA PHE A 84 -13.80 -0.36 -7.65
C PHE A 84 -14.23 1.06 -7.25
N ASN A 85 -13.98 1.48 -6.01
CA ASN A 85 -14.35 2.81 -5.51
C ASN A 85 -13.18 3.49 -4.77
N GLN A 86 -12.20 3.95 -5.55
CA GLN A 86 -11.00 4.65 -5.05
C GLN A 86 -11.32 5.85 -4.15
N LYS A 87 -12.35 6.63 -4.47
CA LYS A 87 -12.74 7.79 -3.65
C LYS A 87 -13.24 7.38 -2.27
N LYS A 88 -14.05 6.31 -2.20
CA LYS A 88 -14.50 5.74 -0.92
C LYS A 88 -13.31 5.18 -0.13
N LEU A 89 -12.42 4.44 -0.78
CA LEU A 89 -11.19 3.94 -0.14
C LEU A 89 -10.41 5.09 0.49
N LEU A 90 -10.14 6.16 -0.26
CA LEU A 90 -9.43 7.32 0.27
C LEU A 90 -10.19 8.01 1.40
N ASN A 91 -11.53 8.11 1.34
CA ASN A 91 -12.31 8.76 2.40
C ASN A 91 -12.37 7.93 3.70
N ASP A 92 -12.32 6.61 3.57
CA ASP A 92 -12.41 5.66 4.68
C ASP A 92 -11.03 5.30 5.26
N TRP A 93 -9.98 6.07 4.96
CA TRP A 93 -8.60 5.71 5.28
C TRP A 93 -8.33 5.36 6.75
N LYS A 94 -9.05 6.02 7.67
CA LYS A 94 -8.94 5.74 9.11
C LYS A 94 -9.31 4.31 9.45
N SER A 95 -10.16 3.70 8.64
CA SER A 95 -10.62 2.34 8.85
C SER A 95 -9.45 1.37 8.70
N TYR A 96 -8.67 1.47 7.63
CA TYR A 96 -7.55 0.55 7.36
C TYR A 96 -6.19 1.03 7.89
N LEU A 97 -6.14 2.15 8.64
CA LEU A 97 -4.89 2.58 9.27
C LEU A 97 -4.36 1.52 10.27
N GLU A 98 -5.23 0.76 10.92
CA GLU A 98 -4.85 -0.32 11.83
C GLU A 98 -4.09 -1.47 11.14
N ASP A 99 -4.25 -1.60 9.82
CA ASP A 99 -3.55 -2.56 8.97
C ASP A 99 -2.12 -2.12 8.65
N ASP A 100 -1.76 -0.87 8.95
CA ASP A 100 -0.38 -0.39 8.88
C ASP A 100 0.44 -0.95 10.04
N ARG A 101 1.34 -1.88 9.72
CA ARG A 101 2.16 -2.62 10.70
C ARG A 101 3.64 -2.28 10.61
N GLU A 102 4.06 -1.43 9.67
CA GLU A 102 5.48 -1.18 9.39
C GLU A 102 6.20 -0.61 10.63
N ALA A 103 5.60 0.36 11.31
CA ALA A 103 6.16 0.94 12.54
C ALA A 103 6.39 -0.09 13.67
N ALA A 104 5.54 -1.11 13.74
CA ALA A 104 5.60 -2.12 14.81
C ALA A 104 6.88 -2.97 14.76
N ASN A 105 7.58 -2.97 13.61
CA ASN A 105 8.89 -3.61 13.48
C ASN A 105 9.99 -2.87 14.27
N PHE A 106 9.79 -1.60 14.60
CA PHE A 106 10.76 -0.75 15.30
C PHE A 106 10.40 -0.58 16.78
N LYS A 107 10.50 -1.67 17.56
CA LYS A 107 10.04 -1.73 18.97
C LYS A 107 10.62 -0.67 19.93
N GLN A 108 11.77 -0.08 19.59
CA GLN A 108 12.45 0.94 20.41
C GLN A 108 12.19 2.38 19.92
N LEU A 109 11.43 2.53 18.83
CA LEU A 109 11.06 3.82 18.29
C LEU A 109 9.57 4.08 18.56
N HIS A 110 9.24 5.36 18.64
CA HIS A 110 7.92 5.89 18.89
C HIS A 110 7.52 6.80 17.75
N GLU A 111 6.22 6.83 17.47
CA GLU A 111 5.63 7.71 16.48
C GLU A 111 4.44 8.42 17.10
N LEU A 112 4.19 9.67 16.68
CA LEU A 112 2.95 10.35 17.03
C LEU A 112 1.76 9.73 16.28
N PRO A 113 0.53 9.83 16.80
CA PRO A 113 -0.64 9.34 16.11
C PRO A 113 -0.77 9.92 14.69
N ILE A 114 -0.93 9.04 13.70
CA ILE A 114 -1.18 9.44 12.31
C ILE A 114 -2.62 9.93 12.19
N ASN A 115 -2.78 11.19 11.82
CA ASN A 115 -4.09 11.84 11.63
C ASN A 115 -4.29 12.36 10.18
N PHE A 116 -3.54 11.82 9.22
CA PHE A 116 -3.56 12.19 7.81
C PHE A 116 -3.74 10.96 6.90
N PRO A 117 -4.29 11.12 5.69
CA PRO A 117 -4.48 10.01 4.74
C PRO A 117 -3.15 9.41 4.28
N PRO A 118 -3.16 8.26 3.58
CA PRO A 118 -1.97 7.65 2.99
C PRO A 118 -1.14 8.64 2.17
N THR A 119 0.17 8.51 2.23
CA THR A 119 1.11 9.41 1.54
C THR A 119 1.52 8.91 0.17
N TYR A 120 1.11 7.69 -0.20
CA TYR A 120 1.45 7.02 -1.45
C TYR A 120 0.33 6.03 -1.86
N PRO A 121 0.06 5.78 -3.16
CA PRO A 121 0.64 6.43 -4.35
C PRO A 121 -0.28 7.52 -4.93
N TRP A 122 0.09 8.79 -4.85
CA TRP A 122 -0.70 9.89 -5.43
C TRP A 122 -0.44 10.07 -6.92
N SER A 123 -1.35 10.72 -7.64
CA SER A 123 -1.18 11.01 -9.06
C SER A 123 0.00 11.94 -9.31
N GLU A 124 0.82 11.57 -10.30
CA GLU A 124 1.87 12.42 -10.86
C GLU A 124 1.35 13.34 -11.98
N ASN A 125 0.05 13.29 -12.27
CA ASN A 125 -0.62 14.21 -13.17
C ASN A 125 -1.06 15.47 -12.40
N PRO A 126 -0.58 16.67 -12.75
CA PRO A 126 -0.99 17.93 -12.12
C PRO A 126 -2.51 18.17 -12.10
N ASP A 127 -3.23 17.69 -13.12
CA ASP A 127 -4.69 17.87 -13.21
C ASP A 127 -5.48 16.90 -12.31
N GLU A 128 -4.80 15.91 -11.72
CA GLU A 128 -5.40 14.86 -10.87
C GLU A 128 -4.66 14.70 -9.54
N SER A 129 -4.02 15.77 -9.05
CA SER A 129 -3.12 15.74 -7.88
C SER A 129 -3.74 15.16 -6.59
N GLU A 130 -5.06 15.21 -6.46
CA GLU A 130 -5.85 14.71 -5.34
C GLU A 130 -6.35 13.25 -5.49
N VAL A 131 -5.94 12.56 -6.55
CA VAL A 131 -6.33 11.18 -6.85
C VAL A 131 -5.16 10.24 -6.55
N MET A 132 -5.44 9.04 -6.02
CA MET A 132 -4.44 7.99 -5.88
C MET A 132 -4.34 7.14 -7.15
N MET A 133 -3.12 6.79 -7.53
CA MET A 133 -2.84 5.85 -8.61
C MET A 133 -3.28 4.44 -8.24
N LYS A 134 -3.63 3.66 -9.26
CA LYS A 134 -4.02 2.26 -9.13
C LYS A 134 -2.84 1.31 -9.23
N THR A 135 -1.62 1.75 -8.89
CA THR A 135 -0.39 0.97 -9.07
C THR A 135 -0.05 0.13 -7.84
N ARG A 136 -0.45 0.58 -6.65
CA ARG A 136 -0.21 -0.05 -5.34
C ARG A 136 -1.38 0.25 -4.38
N ALA A 137 -1.48 -0.54 -3.33
CA ALA A 137 -2.38 -0.24 -2.23
C ALA A 137 -1.96 1.10 -1.56
N PRO A 138 -2.90 1.90 -1.04
CA PRO A 138 -2.57 3.09 -0.27
C PRO A 138 -1.70 2.74 0.95
N ALA A 139 -0.64 3.52 1.21
CA ALA A 139 0.29 3.29 2.31
C ALA A 139 0.83 4.60 2.92
N TRP A 140 1.33 4.51 4.16
CA TRP A 140 2.03 5.58 4.89
C TRP A 140 3.55 5.35 4.86
N CYS A 141 4.14 5.46 3.68
CA CYS A 141 5.57 5.19 3.48
C CYS A 141 6.49 6.26 4.09
N ASP A 142 5.96 7.47 4.30
CA ASP A 142 6.72 8.63 4.76
C ASP A 142 6.41 8.87 6.25
N ARG A 143 7.41 8.64 7.12
CA ARG A 143 7.20 8.51 8.56
C ARG A 143 8.30 9.22 9.35
N VAL A 144 7.96 9.73 10.54
CA VAL A 144 8.94 10.28 11.49
C VAL A 144 8.92 9.47 12.78
N LEU A 145 9.91 8.59 12.93
CA LEU A 145 10.11 7.78 14.13
C LEU A 145 11.16 8.40 15.06
N MET A 146 10.94 8.31 16.35
CA MET A 146 11.77 8.94 17.39
C MET A 146 12.17 7.92 18.44
N ASN A 147 13.36 8.06 19.02
CA ASN A 147 13.65 7.34 20.27
C ASN A 147 12.83 7.92 21.44
N ALA A 148 12.81 7.24 22.58
CA ALA A 148 12.02 7.64 23.75
C ALA A 148 12.31 9.08 24.22
N ASN A 149 13.59 9.48 24.25
CA ASN A 149 13.99 10.82 24.71
C ASN A 149 13.48 11.93 23.78
N ALA A 150 13.64 11.76 22.46
CA ALA A 150 13.16 12.70 21.47
C ALA A 150 11.63 12.78 21.49
N TYR A 151 10.95 11.63 21.61
CA TYR A 151 9.49 11.58 21.69
C TYR A 151 8.93 12.39 22.87
N GLU A 152 9.56 12.32 24.03
CA GLU A 152 9.15 13.10 25.20
C GLU A 152 9.41 14.61 25.05
N VAL A 153 10.50 15.01 24.38
CA VAL A 153 10.74 16.42 24.02
C VAL A 153 9.66 16.93 23.08
N VAL A 154 9.38 16.15 22.02
CA VAL A 154 8.39 16.49 20.99
C VAL A 154 7.00 16.64 21.60
N LYS A 155 6.58 15.73 22.48
CA LYS A 155 5.27 15.78 23.14
C LYS A 155 5.07 17.03 23.99
N ARG A 156 6.12 17.54 24.66
CA ARG A 156 6.04 18.79 25.42
C ARG A 156 5.92 20.01 24.52
N GLY A 157 6.41 19.91 23.28
CA GLY A 157 6.47 21.01 22.32
C GLY A 157 5.19 21.31 21.54
N ASN A 158 4.01 20.85 21.98
CA ASN A 158 2.75 20.98 21.22
C ASN A 158 2.91 20.52 19.75
N PRO A 159 3.19 19.23 19.52
CA PRO A 159 3.60 18.78 18.20
C PRO A 159 2.44 18.77 17.20
N SER A 160 2.78 19.05 15.94
CA SER A 160 1.94 18.87 14.76
C SER A 160 2.60 17.84 13.85
N TYR A 161 1.94 16.71 13.65
CA TYR A 161 2.36 15.64 12.74
C TYR A 161 1.36 15.51 11.61
N SER A 162 1.78 15.86 10.39
CA SER A 162 0.86 16.01 9.26
C SER A 162 1.51 15.68 7.92
N SER A 163 0.69 15.28 6.96
CA SER A 163 1.03 15.34 5.54
C SER A 163 0.41 16.59 4.90
N PHE A 164 1.07 17.16 3.90
CA PHE A 164 0.63 18.38 3.23
C PHE A 164 0.83 18.32 1.71
N GLY A 165 0.27 19.31 1.00
CA GLY A 165 0.35 19.38 -0.46
C GLY A 165 -0.52 18.36 -1.18
N ARG A 166 -1.66 17.98 -0.60
CA ARG A 166 -2.60 17.02 -1.22
C ARG A 166 -3.05 17.50 -2.60
N ASP A 167 -3.34 18.79 -2.71
CA ASP A 167 -3.74 19.51 -3.92
C ASP A 167 -2.57 19.83 -4.86
N VAL A 168 -1.32 19.59 -4.45
CA VAL A 168 -0.12 19.87 -5.23
C VAL A 168 0.49 18.58 -5.76
N CYS A 169 0.79 18.54 -7.06
CA CYS A 169 1.51 17.42 -7.66
C CYS A 169 3.02 17.52 -7.32
N THR A 170 3.41 16.95 -6.17
CA THR A 170 4.82 16.83 -5.73
C THR A 170 5.49 15.54 -6.23
N GLY A 171 4.74 14.66 -6.88
CA GLY A 171 5.11 13.27 -7.20
C GLY A 171 4.10 12.29 -6.60
N ASP A 172 4.43 11.00 -6.64
CA ASP A 172 3.61 9.92 -6.12
C ASP A 172 3.63 9.80 -4.59
N HIS A 173 4.57 10.50 -3.94
CA HIS A 173 4.63 10.68 -2.49
C HIS A 173 4.20 12.09 -2.07
N LYS A 174 3.39 12.17 -1.01
CA LYS A 174 3.04 13.44 -0.35
C LYS A 174 3.97 13.68 0.85
N PRO A 175 4.58 14.88 0.97
CA PRO A 175 5.46 15.19 2.08
C PRO A 175 4.80 14.99 3.46
N VAL A 176 5.61 14.58 4.43
CA VAL A 176 5.24 14.47 5.85
C VAL A 176 6.15 15.37 6.67
N ALA A 177 5.55 16.12 7.59
CA ALA A 177 6.25 17.00 8.51
C ALA A 177 5.85 16.74 9.95
N LEU A 178 6.87 16.78 10.82
CA LEU A 178 6.73 16.89 12.26
C LEU A 178 7.27 18.25 12.69
N ALA A 179 6.40 19.11 13.23
CA ALA A 179 6.75 20.40 13.80
C ALA A 179 6.42 20.44 15.28
N PHE A 180 7.27 21.04 16.11
CA PHE A 180 7.05 21.22 17.54
C PHE A 180 7.90 22.39 18.06
N SER A 181 7.47 22.98 19.17
CA SER A 181 8.24 23.99 19.90
C SER A 181 9.31 23.33 20.76
N LEU A 182 10.57 23.75 20.62
CA LEU A 182 11.62 23.26 21.50
C LEU A 182 11.54 24.03 22.83
N ILE A 183 11.07 23.34 23.87
CA ILE A 183 11.06 23.86 25.24
C ILE A 183 12.33 23.36 25.91
N VAL A 184 13.29 24.27 26.08
CA VAL A 184 14.58 24.06 26.76
C VAL A 184 14.48 24.48 28.21
#